data_AF-A0A7R9NU55-F1
#
_entry.id   AF-A0A7R9NU55-F1
#
_cell.length_a   1.000
_cell.length_b   1.000
_cell.length_c   1.000
_cell.angle_alpha   90.00
_cell.angle_beta   90.00
_cell.angle_gamma   90.00
#
_symmetry.space_group_name_H-M   'P 1'
#
loop_
_entity.id
_entity.type
_entity.pdbx_description
1 polymer ?
#
loop_
_entity_poly.entity_id
_entity_poly.type
_entity_poly.pdbx_seq_one_letter_code
_entity_poly.pdbx_strand_id
1 'polypeptide(L)'
;MLLATAMRSISEESVWKLCEDVNKRHPTQLQHCHIVFVSNDQRTVPLWRQKASREEDKPVIWDYHVLFLYNPDDRCLVFDLDSELPFPTHFHKYVTETFRTDHILKPEYFRYFRVVPAPLFLQHFASDRRHMKRADGSWIHPPPNYPSISNP
;
A
#
# COMPACT_ATOMS: atom_id res chain seq x y z
N MET A 1 14.44 -23.86 1.31
CA MET A 1 13.33 -22.90 1.26
C MET A 1 13.74 -21.71 2.12
N LEU A 2 14.37 -20.70 1.53
CA LEU A 2 14.74 -19.48 2.24
C LEU A 2 13.44 -18.81 2.70
N LEU A 3 13.29 -18.64 4.02
CA LEU A 3 12.23 -17.83 4.61
C LEU A 3 12.39 -16.41 4.05
N ALA A 4 11.57 -16.05 3.07
CA ALA A 4 11.51 -14.67 2.60
C ALA A 4 10.97 -13.83 3.76
N THR A 5 11.84 -13.06 4.40
CA THR A 5 11.43 -12.07 5.39
C THR A 5 10.51 -11.06 4.70
N ALA A 6 9.27 -10.94 5.15
CA ALA A 6 8.32 -9.98 4.62
C ALA A 6 8.85 -8.54 4.79
N MET A 7 8.77 -7.75 3.73
CA MET A 7 9.17 -6.34 3.72
C MET A 7 8.16 -5.48 4.48
N ARG A 8 8.67 -4.45 5.15
CA ARG A 8 7.87 -3.42 5.83
C ARG A 8 8.01 -2.10 5.09
N SER A 9 6.90 -1.40 4.89
CA SER A 9 6.85 -0.10 4.22
C SER A 9 6.33 0.99 5.15
N ILE A 10 6.48 2.25 4.72
CA ILE A 10 5.78 3.42 5.24
C ILE A 10 4.73 3.93 4.23
N SER A 11 4.26 3.03 3.37
CA SER A 11 3.31 3.32 2.28
C SER A 11 2.00 3.88 2.81
N GLU A 12 1.59 3.52 4.03
CA GLU A 12 0.42 4.07 4.71
C GLU A 12 0.52 5.58 4.95
N GLU A 13 1.69 6.10 5.33
CA GLU A 13 1.88 7.55 5.52
C GLU A 13 1.98 8.27 4.17
N SER A 14 2.58 7.62 3.18
CA SER A 14 2.69 8.17 1.82
C SER A 14 1.31 8.31 1.16
N VAL A 15 0.46 7.29 1.32
CA VAL A 15 -0.94 7.31 0.89
C VAL A 15 -1.75 8.32 1.68
N TRP A 16 -1.53 8.45 2.99
CA TRP A 16 -2.16 9.51 3.79
C TRP A 16 -1.82 10.90 3.26
N LYS A 17 -0.55 11.14 2.90
CA LYS A 17 -0.11 12.41 2.30
C LYS A 17 -0.76 12.69 0.95
N LEU A 18 -0.97 11.67 0.12
CA LEU A 18 -1.76 11.81 -1.12
C LEU A 18 -3.21 12.20 -0.81
N CYS A 19 -3.84 11.58 0.20
CA CYS A 19 -5.19 11.96 0.63
C CYS A 19 -5.23 13.42 1.11
N GLU A 20 -4.24 13.82 1.91
CA GLU A 20 -4.12 15.18 2.43
C GLU A 20 -4.00 16.20 1.28
N ASP A 21 -3.20 15.88 0.27
CA ASP A 21 -3.01 16.74 -0.91
C ASP A 21 -4.29 16.88 -1.73
N VAL A 22 -4.99 15.77 -1.98
CA VAL A 22 -6.30 15.77 -2.66
C VAL A 22 -7.32 16.59 -1.88
N ASN A 23 -7.40 16.42 -0.56
CA ASN A 23 -8.33 17.18 0.26
C ASN A 23 -8.05 18.70 0.21
N LYS A 24 -6.77 19.10 0.15
CA LYS A 24 -6.38 20.51 0.07
C LYS A 24 -6.64 21.13 -1.30
N ARG A 25 -6.32 20.41 -2.40
CA ARG A 25 -6.38 20.97 -3.76
C ARG A 25 -7.71 20.72 -4.46
N HIS A 26 -8.34 19.57 -4.18
CA HIS A 26 -9.52 19.07 -4.85
C HIS A 26 -10.50 18.40 -3.85
N PRO A 27 -11.01 19.13 -2.84
CA PRO A 27 -11.81 18.55 -1.75
C PRO A 27 -13.04 17.78 -2.24
N THR A 28 -13.69 18.22 -3.32
CA THR A 28 -14.85 17.54 -3.91
C THR A 28 -14.51 16.18 -4.52
N GLN A 29 -13.23 15.93 -4.82
CA GLN A 29 -12.76 14.66 -5.37
C GLN A 29 -12.45 13.62 -4.28
N LEU A 30 -12.25 14.05 -3.02
CA LEU A 30 -11.86 13.16 -1.94
C LEU A 30 -12.88 12.03 -1.69
N GLN A 31 -14.17 12.29 -1.90
CA GLN A 31 -15.24 11.30 -1.78
C GLN A 31 -15.12 10.14 -2.78
N HIS A 32 -14.37 10.32 -3.86
CA HIS A 32 -14.11 9.32 -4.89
C HIS A 32 -12.81 8.53 -4.63
N CYS A 33 -12.10 8.86 -3.55
CA CYS A 33 -10.81 8.26 -3.21
C CYS A 33 -10.96 7.18 -2.13
N HIS A 34 -10.17 6.12 -2.25
CA HIS A 34 -10.16 4.99 -1.35
C HIS A 34 -8.74 4.56 -1.03
N ILE A 35 -8.53 4.06 0.18
CA ILE A 35 -7.26 3.49 0.63
C ILE A 35 -7.47 2.01 0.79
N VAL A 36 -6.61 1.23 0.14
CA VAL A 36 -6.70 -0.22 0.16
C VAL A 36 -5.49 -0.78 0.89
N PHE A 37 -5.75 -1.39 2.04
CA PHE A 37 -4.76 -2.21 2.74
C PHE A 37 -4.81 -3.63 2.18
N VAL A 38 -3.65 -4.14 1.80
CA VAL A 38 -3.45 -5.50 1.31
C VAL A 38 -2.61 -6.25 2.33
N SER A 39 -3.13 -7.35 2.88
CA SER A 39 -2.39 -8.21 3.82
C SER A 39 -3.08 -9.57 3.89
N ASN A 40 -2.68 -10.42 4.83
CA ASN A 40 -3.34 -11.66 5.19
C ASN A 40 -2.97 -12.07 6.61
N ASP A 41 -3.52 -13.19 7.08
CA ASP A 41 -3.32 -13.67 8.46
C ASP A 41 -1.84 -13.90 8.78
N GLN A 42 -1.07 -14.34 7.78
CA GLN A 42 0.35 -14.65 7.91
C GLN A 42 1.27 -13.45 7.69
N ARG A 43 0.72 -12.30 7.26
CA ARG A 43 1.48 -11.12 6.83
C ARG A 43 2.58 -11.50 5.83
N THR A 44 2.17 -12.26 4.81
CA THR A 44 3.01 -12.67 3.70
C THR A 44 2.19 -12.56 2.44
N VAL A 45 2.16 -11.39 1.82
CA VAL A 45 1.43 -11.16 0.57
C VAL A 45 2.40 -10.92 -0.60
N PRO A 46 2.39 -11.78 -1.63
CA PRO A 46 3.23 -11.60 -2.81
C PRO A 46 2.63 -10.56 -3.75
N LEU A 47 3.41 -9.53 -4.11
CA LEU A 47 3.07 -8.51 -5.09
C LEU A 47 4.12 -8.45 -6.20
N TRP A 48 3.69 -8.57 -7.45
CA TRP A 48 4.53 -8.44 -8.64
C TRP A 48 4.64 -6.98 -9.09
N ARG A 49 5.62 -6.69 -9.97
CA ARG A 49 5.87 -5.35 -10.52
C ARG A 49 6.12 -4.33 -9.41
N GLN A 50 7.00 -4.66 -8.49
CA GLN A 50 7.37 -3.84 -7.34
C GLN A 50 8.84 -3.46 -7.44
N LYS A 51 9.17 -2.17 -7.25
CA LYS A 51 10.52 -1.60 -7.40
C LYS A 51 11.58 -2.27 -6.52
N ALA A 52 11.15 -2.88 -5.42
CA ALA A 52 12.03 -3.59 -4.50
C ALA A 52 12.40 -5.00 -4.98
N SER A 53 11.81 -5.49 -6.08
CA SER A 53 12.20 -6.78 -6.65
C SER A 53 13.65 -6.74 -7.14
N ARG A 54 14.36 -7.85 -6.92
CA ARG A 54 15.75 -8.03 -7.39
C ARG A 54 15.83 -8.74 -8.75
N GLU A 55 14.72 -9.32 -9.19
CA GLU A 55 14.64 -10.12 -10.40
C GLU A 55 13.34 -9.81 -11.15
N GLU A 56 13.43 -9.76 -12.47
CA GLU A 56 12.26 -9.65 -13.34
C GLU A 56 11.34 -10.87 -13.08
N ASP A 57 10.04 -10.62 -12.93
CA ASP A 57 9.00 -11.62 -12.63
C ASP A 57 8.99 -12.29 -11.25
N LYS A 58 9.86 -11.92 -10.31
CA LYS A 58 9.70 -12.33 -8.90
C LYS A 58 8.82 -11.35 -8.11
N PRO A 59 7.89 -11.85 -7.28
CA PRO A 59 7.13 -10.99 -6.39
C PRO A 59 8.00 -10.52 -5.22
N VAL A 60 7.67 -9.35 -4.69
CA VAL A 60 8.09 -8.92 -3.36
C VAL A 60 7.08 -9.46 -2.35
N ILE A 61 7.56 -10.03 -1.26
CA ILE A 61 6.71 -10.48 -0.15
C ILE A 61 6.59 -9.34 0.86
N TRP A 62 5.38 -8.82 1.03
CA TRP A 62 5.07 -7.75 1.98
C TRP A 62 4.36 -8.29 3.22
N ASP A 63 4.55 -7.62 4.36
CA ASP A 63 3.75 -7.91 5.56
C ASP A 63 2.35 -7.28 5.46
N TYR A 64 2.31 -6.07 4.91
CA TYR A 64 1.14 -5.44 4.33
C TYR A 64 1.58 -4.43 3.26
N HIS A 65 0.66 -4.02 2.40
CA HIS A 65 0.87 -2.93 1.44
C HIS A 65 -0.34 -1.99 1.41
N VAL A 66 -0.12 -0.73 1.06
CA VAL A 66 -1.18 0.29 1.04
C VAL A 66 -1.22 1.01 -0.29
N LEU A 67 -2.40 1.02 -0.90
CA LEU A 67 -2.67 1.61 -2.20
C LEU A 67 -3.64 2.77 -2.05
N PHE A 68 -3.48 3.78 -2.91
CA PHE A 68 -4.49 4.83 -3.09
C PHE A 68 -5.26 4.57 -4.40
N LEU A 69 -6.58 4.55 -4.33
CA LEU A 69 -7.49 4.38 -5.46
C LEU A 69 -8.28 5.66 -5.69
N TYR A 70 -8.44 6.03 -6.95
CA TYR A 70 -9.34 7.11 -7.39
C TYR A 70 -10.38 6.54 -8.35
N ASN A 71 -11.65 6.70 -8.01
CA ASN A 71 -12.78 6.10 -8.73
C ASN A 71 -13.98 7.07 -8.83
N PRO A 72 -13.88 8.14 -9.65
CA PRO A 72 -14.96 9.12 -9.81
C PRO A 72 -16.13 8.59 -10.65
N ASP A 73 -15.87 7.62 -11.52
CA ASP A 73 -16.81 7.06 -12.50
C ASP A 73 -16.30 5.67 -12.95
N ASP A 74 -16.46 5.31 -14.23
CA ASP A 74 -15.92 4.08 -14.82
C ASP A 74 -14.37 4.04 -14.88
N ARG A 75 -13.71 5.16 -14.58
CA ARG A 75 -12.25 5.25 -14.52
C ARG A 75 -11.77 4.94 -13.10
N CYS A 76 -11.38 3.69 -12.86
CA CYS A 76 -10.66 3.33 -11.64
C CYS A 76 -9.14 3.37 -11.87
N LEU A 77 -8.46 4.23 -11.11
CA LEU A 77 -7.00 4.40 -11.13
C LEU A 77 -6.38 3.97 -9.80
N VAL A 78 -5.25 3.28 -9.87
CA VAL A 78 -4.44 2.84 -8.73
C VAL A 78 -3.14 3.65 -8.70
N PHE A 79 -2.83 4.18 -7.53
CA PHE A 79 -1.61 4.91 -7.21
C PHE A 79 -0.84 4.06 -6.21
N ASP A 80 0.17 3.37 -6.71
CA ASP A 80 1.13 2.59 -5.94
C ASP A 80 2.52 3.18 -6.12
N LEU A 81 3.07 3.78 -5.07
CA LEU A 81 4.38 4.41 -5.11
C LEU A 81 5.53 3.40 -5.20
N ASP A 82 5.27 2.14 -4.85
CA ASP A 82 6.25 1.06 -4.87
C ASP A 82 6.15 0.22 -6.16
N SER A 83 5.23 0.54 -7.07
CA SER A 83 5.06 -0.20 -8.33
C SER A 83 6.02 0.23 -9.44
N GLU A 84 6.42 -0.73 -10.28
CA GLU A 84 7.11 -0.50 -11.56
C GLU A 84 6.15 -0.16 -12.72
N LEU A 85 4.84 -0.31 -12.50
CA LEU A 85 3.83 0.03 -13.49
C LEU A 85 3.71 1.58 -13.66
N PRO A 86 3.08 2.06 -14.74
CA PRO A 86 2.84 3.49 -14.92
C PRO A 86 2.12 4.12 -13.72
N PHE A 87 2.47 5.34 -13.35
CA PHE A 87 1.86 6.03 -12.22
C PHE A 87 1.01 7.22 -12.70
N PRO A 88 -0.33 7.21 -12.53
CA PRO A 88 -1.17 6.11 -12.01
C PRO A 88 -1.37 4.97 -13.03
N THR A 89 -1.78 3.80 -12.53
CA THR A 89 -2.12 2.63 -13.35
C THR A 89 -3.65 2.44 -13.42
N HIS A 90 -4.19 2.06 -14.58
CA HIS A 90 -5.58 1.60 -14.65
C HIS A 90 -5.81 0.34 -13.82
N PHE A 91 -6.91 0.28 -13.07
CA PHE A 91 -7.21 -0.78 -12.11
C PHE A 91 -7.08 -2.19 -12.69
N HIS A 92 -7.66 -2.45 -13.87
CA HIS A 92 -7.61 -3.78 -14.49
C HIS A 92 -6.17 -4.23 -14.79
N LYS A 93 -5.33 -3.32 -15.30
CA LYS A 93 -3.90 -3.59 -15.56
C LYS A 93 -3.16 -3.84 -14.25
N TYR A 94 -3.37 -3.00 -13.24
CA TYR A 94 -2.73 -3.14 -11.93
C TYR A 94 -3.07 -4.49 -11.29
N VAL A 95 -4.36 -4.86 -11.22
CA VAL A 95 -4.78 -6.12 -10.62
C VAL A 95 -4.19 -7.32 -11.36
N THR A 96 -4.26 -7.31 -12.69
CA THR A 96 -3.78 -8.43 -13.52
C THR A 96 -2.27 -8.62 -13.39
N GLU A 97 -1.49 -7.54 -13.37
CA GLU A 97 -0.03 -7.62 -13.38
C GLU A 97 0.59 -7.72 -11.98
N THR A 98 0.01 -7.05 -10.98
CA THR A 98 0.55 -7.00 -9.61
C THR A 98 0.03 -8.12 -8.73
N PHE A 99 -1.28 -8.40 -8.73
CA PHE A 99 -1.83 -9.46 -7.90
C PHE A 99 -1.79 -10.81 -8.60
N ARG A 100 -1.94 -10.84 -9.92
CA ARG A 100 -2.11 -12.07 -10.71
C ARG A 100 -3.27 -12.93 -10.16
N THR A 101 -3.40 -14.16 -10.64
CA THR A 101 -4.45 -15.08 -10.17
C THR A 101 -4.06 -15.79 -8.88
N ASP A 102 -5.02 -16.04 -7.99
CA ASP A 102 -4.78 -16.81 -6.77
C ASP A 102 -4.50 -18.29 -7.06
N HIS A 103 -4.85 -18.80 -8.24
CA HIS A 103 -4.56 -20.18 -8.64
C HIS A 103 -3.06 -20.52 -8.69
N ILE A 104 -2.19 -19.52 -8.83
CA ILE A 104 -0.73 -19.72 -8.79
C ILE A 104 -0.15 -19.60 -7.37
N LEU A 105 -0.99 -19.27 -6.39
CA LEU A 105 -0.59 -19.09 -5.01
C LEU A 105 -1.01 -20.28 -4.15
N LYS A 106 -0.23 -20.54 -3.11
CA LYS A 106 -0.69 -21.40 -2.02
C LYS A 106 -1.70 -20.63 -1.16
N PRO A 107 -2.68 -21.30 -0.52
CA PRO A 107 -3.71 -20.63 0.28
C PRO A 107 -3.18 -19.67 1.34
N GLU A 108 -2.03 -19.98 1.96
CA GLU A 108 -1.40 -19.11 2.96
C GLU A 108 -0.93 -17.74 2.41
N TYR A 109 -0.87 -17.58 1.09
CA TYR A 109 -0.49 -16.35 0.40
C TYR A 109 -1.69 -15.60 -0.19
N PHE A 110 -2.92 -16.08 -0.01
CA PHE A 110 -4.10 -15.37 -0.49
C PHE A 110 -4.19 -13.99 0.14
N ARG A 111 -4.60 -13.00 -0.66
CA ARG A 111 -4.59 -11.59 -0.28
C ARG A 111 -5.98 -11.19 0.22
N TYR A 112 -6.04 -10.50 1.35
CA TYR A 112 -7.22 -9.78 1.81
C TYR A 112 -7.08 -8.30 1.52
N PHE A 113 -8.21 -7.66 1.23
CA PHE A 113 -8.29 -6.25 0.88
C PHE A 113 -9.23 -5.53 1.83
N ARG A 114 -8.71 -4.59 2.61
CA ARG A 114 -9.52 -3.67 3.41
C ARG A 114 -9.58 -2.33 2.68
N VAL A 115 -10.76 -1.99 2.18
CA VAL A 115 -11.02 -0.72 1.50
C VAL A 115 -11.56 0.29 2.50
N VAL A 116 -10.95 1.47 2.58
CA VAL A 116 -11.30 2.55 3.50
C VAL A 116 -11.56 3.84 2.69
N PRO A 117 -12.71 4.50 2.83
CA PRO A 117 -12.94 5.80 2.22
C PRO A 117 -11.89 6.84 2.65
N ALA A 118 -11.37 7.64 1.72
CA ALA A 118 -10.33 8.63 2.03
C ALA A 118 -10.72 9.66 3.10
N PRO A 119 -11.98 10.16 3.17
CA PRO A 119 -12.38 11.03 4.28
C PRO A 119 -12.22 10.38 5.66
N LEU A 120 -12.62 9.11 5.78
CA LEU A 120 -12.48 8.35 7.03
C LEU A 120 -11.02 8.03 7.33
N PHE A 121 -10.22 7.75 6.31
CA PHE A 121 -8.80 7.51 6.47
C PHE A 121 -8.08 8.75 7.00
N LEU A 122 -8.35 9.93 6.43
CA LEU A 122 -7.79 11.19 6.93
C LEU A 122 -8.19 11.47 8.38
N GLN A 123 -9.45 11.21 8.72
CA GLN A 123 -10.01 11.48 10.04
C GLN A 123 -9.48 10.54 11.14
N HIS A 124 -9.21 9.28 10.81
CA HIS A 124 -8.97 8.25 11.83
C HIS A 124 -7.57 7.62 11.80
N PHE A 125 -6.81 7.79 10.72
CA PHE A 125 -5.49 7.18 10.64
C PHE A 125 -4.50 7.83 11.62
N ALA A 126 -3.69 7.00 12.28
CA ALA A 126 -2.58 7.43 13.11
C ALA A 126 -1.45 6.41 13.03
N SER A 127 -0.21 6.89 13.04
CA SER A 127 1.00 6.06 13.04
C SER A 127 2.07 6.66 13.95
N ASP A 128 2.45 5.90 14.97
CA ASP A 128 3.61 6.20 15.82
C ASP A 128 4.92 5.61 15.27
N ARG A 129 4.87 5.00 14.08
CA ARG A 129 6.00 4.39 13.34
C ARG A 129 6.75 3.30 14.11
N ARG A 130 6.25 2.80 15.25
CA ARG A 130 6.97 1.80 16.07
C ARG A 130 7.20 0.50 15.31
N HIS A 131 6.30 0.14 14.41
CA HIS A 131 6.44 -1.06 13.58
C HIS A 131 7.63 -1.00 12.59
N MET A 132 8.20 0.20 12.35
CA MET A 132 9.39 0.41 11.52
C MET A 132 10.70 0.42 12.33
N LYS A 133 10.63 0.17 13.64
CA LYS A 133 11.82 0.00 14.50
C LYS A 133 12.18 -1.47 14.64
N ARG A 134 13.48 -1.76 14.57
CA ARG A 134 14.06 -3.06 14.96
C ARG A 134 14.02 -3.22 16.48
N ALA A 135 14.26 -4.44 16.95
CA ALA A 135 14.30 -4.75 18.38
C ALA A 135 15.37 -3.96 19.15
N ASP A 136 16.47 -3.59 18.49
CA ASP A 136 17.54 -2.74 19.04
C ASP A 136 17.20 -1.22 19.02
N GLY A 137 16.01 -0.86 18.55
CA GLY A 137 15.55 0.53 18.44
C GLY A 137 15.99 1.25 17.17
N SER A 138 16.84 0.64 16.33
CA SER A 138 17.25 1.22 15.05
C SER A 138 16.12 1.18 14.02
N TRP A 139 16.15 2.11 13.06
CA TRP A 139 15.14 2.19 12.01
C TRP A 139 15.39 1.20 10.87
N ILE A 140 14.35 0.50 10.42
CA ILE A 140 14.42 -0.36 9.22
C ILE A 140 14.76 0.49 7.99
N HIS A 141 14.03 1.59 7.83
CA HIS A 141 14.29 2.67 6.87
C HIS A 141 14.21 4.02 7.58
N PRO A 142 14.97 5.05 7.14
CA PRO A 142 14.88 6.39 7.73
C PRO A 142 13.42 6.88 7.76
N PRO A 143 12.91 7.34 8.91
CA PRO A 143 11.54 7.83 9.00
C PRO A 143 11.41 9.14 8.21
N PRO A 144 10.19 9.49 7.76
CA PRO A 144 9.93 10.79 7.17
C PRO A 144 10.30 11.94 8.11
N ASN A 145 10.71 13.07 7.54
CA ASN A 145 11.17 14.25 8.28
C ASN A 145 10.05 15.11 8.88
N TYR A 146 8.79 14.67 8.78
CA TYR A 146 7.64 15.31 9.42
C TYR A 146 7.20 14.51 10.67
N PRO A 147 6.51 15.17 11.63
CA PRO A 147 5.98 14.50 12.82
C PRO A 147 5.09 13.30 12.47
N SER A 148 5.00 12.33 13.39
CA SER A 148 4.06 11.21 13.26
C SER A 148 2.64 11.69 13.00
N ILE A 149 1.93 11.01 12.10
CA ILE A 149 0.53 11.30 11.83
C ILE A 149 -0.27 10.88 13.05
N SER A 150 -0.99 11.83 13.64
CA SER A 150 -1.89 11.61 14.77
C SER A 150 -3.15 12.45 14.54
N ASN A 151 -4.29 11.86 14.85
CA ASN A 151 -5.56 12.58 14.94
C ASN A 151 -5.96 12.72 16.42
N PRO A 152 -6.66 13.80 16.81
CA PRO A 152 -7.11 14.04 18.18
C PRO A 152 -7.99 12.93 18.76
#